data_AF-A0A8S9LF72-F1
#
_entry.id   AF-A0A8S9LF72-F1
#
_cell.length_a   1.000
_cell.length_b   1.000
_cell.length_c   1.000
_cell.angle_alpha   90.00
_cell.angle_beta   90.00
_cell.angle_gamma   90.00
#
_symmetry.space_group_name_H-M   'P 1'
#
loop_
_entity.id
_entity.type
_entity.pdbx_description
1 polymer ?
#
loop_
_entity_poly.entity_id
_entity_poly.type
_entity_poly.pdbx_seq_one_letter_code
_entity_poly.pdbx_strand_id
1 'polypeptide(L)'
;MVIFSLGLTVGAIAAVLCGSEVLTCVLFTLALSHKQMSAYFAPAFFSHLLGKCLRRKNPILSLLKLGIAVIVTFVIVWWPYLHSVDDFLMVLSRLAPFERGIYEDYVANFWCTTSILIKWKKLFTTPSLKSISLAATVLASLPSMVHQILSPSNEGFLYGLLNSSMAFYLFSFQVHEKSILMPFLAATLLALKIPDHFNHLTYYALFSMFPLLCRDNLLLPYLTLHLLFTLIYHSQLPKTKASSFSFTSFPGYVFLLRTHFFISLVLHVVYLTIQPPQKYPFLFEALIMILCFSFFVMFAFYINYTQWNFSSRFRSADKEKKQI
;
A
#
# COMPACT_ATOMS: atom_id res chain seq x y z
N MET A 1 -2.44 15.29 -11.46
CA MET A 1 -1.64 15.62 -10.25
C MET A 1 -1.04 14.39 -9.55
N VAL A 2 -1.79 13.32 -9.26
CA VAL A 2 -1.24 12.12 -8.56
C VAL A 2 -0.05 11.46 -9.29
N ILE A 3 -0.09 11.44 -10.62
CA ILE A 3 0.94 10.82 -11.47
C ILE A 3 2.33 11.40 -11.21
N PHE A 4 2.45 12.72 -10.99
CA PHE A 4 3.74 13.36 -10.74
C PHE A 4 4.39 12.86 -9.44
N SER A 5 3.60 12.77 -8.37
CA SER A 5 4.05 12.23 -7.08
C SER A 5 4.48 10.76 -7.18
N LEU A 6 3.71 9.95 -7.93
CA LEU A 6 4.05 8.55 -8.17
C LEU A 6 5.31 8.43 -9.02
N GLY A 7 5.48 9.27 -10.04
CA GLY A 7 6.68 9.32 -10.87
C GLY A 7 7.94 9.63 -10.06
N LEU A 8 7.89 10.65 -9.18
CA LEU A 8 8.98 10.94 -8.24
C LEU A 8 9.25 9.79 -7.28
N THR A 9 8.19 9.12 -6.80
CA THR A 9 8.32 7.95 -5.92
C THR A 9 9.01 6.79 -6.67
N VAL A 10 8.62 6.50 -7.91
CA VAL A 10 9.26 5.48 -8.76
C VAL A 10 10.71 5.87 -9.05
N GLY A 11 11.00 7.14 -9.32
CA GLY A 11 12.36 7.65 -9.45
C GLY A 11 13.20 7.41 -8.19
N ALA A 12 12.63 7.64 -7.00
CA ALA A 12 13.29 7.34 -5.73
C ALA A 12 13.53 5.83 -5.55
N ILE A 13 12.57 4.98 -5.93
CA ILE A 13 12.72 3.52 -5.92
C ILE A 13 13.86 3.10 -6.85
N ALA A 14 13.90 3.63 -8.07
CA ALA A 14 14.98 3.37 -9.03
C ALA A 14 16.35 3.80 -8.48
N ALA A 15 16.43 4.98 -7.84
CA ALA A 15 17.64 5.46 -7.19
C ALA A 15 18.14 4.51 -6.08
N VAL A 16 17.24 3.93 -5.28
CA VAL A 16 17.58 2.90 -4.28
C VAL A 16 18.19 1.67 -4.95
N LEU A 17 17.57 1.20 -6.04
CA LEU A 17 18.02 0.01 -6.78
C LEU A 17 19.38 0.24 -7.45
N CYS A 18 19.64 1.46 -7.93
CA CYS A 18 20.94 1.89 -8.46
C CYS A 18 21.99 2.20 -7.38
N GLY A 19 21.62 2.18 -6.09
CA GLY A 19 22.53 2.44 -4.97
C GLY A 19 22.79 3.93 -4.68
N SER A 20 22.05 4.85 -5.28
CA SER A 20 22.17 6.30 -5.04
C SER A 20 21.25 6.76 -3.92
N GLU A 21 21.74 6.68 -2.67
CA GLU A 21 20.95 6.97 -1.47
C GLU A 21 20.63 8.47 -1.29
N VAL A 22 21.54 9.37 -1.68
CA VAL A 22 21.28 10.81 -1.57
C VAL A 22 20.18 11.23 -2.55
N LEU A 23 20.26 10.77 -3.80
CA LEU A 23 19.23 11.04 -4.80
C LEU A 23 17.88 10.44 -4.37
N THR A 24 17.89 9.26 -3.74
CA THR A 24 16.69 8.66 -3.14
C THR A 24 16.03 9.61 -2.16
N CYS A 25 16.80 10.13 -1.19
CA CYS A 25 16.29 11.06 -0.18
C CYS A 25 15.69 12.32 -0.83
N VAL A 26 16.39 12.93 -1.79
CA VAL A 26 15.91 14.12 -2.49
C VAL A 26 14.59 13.83 -3.24
N LEU A 27 14.56 12.80 -4.07
CA LEU A 27 13.36 12.46 -4.88
C LEU A 27 12.18 12.06 -4.00
N PHE A 28 12.41 11.31 -2.93
CA PHE A 28 11.34 10.91 -2.01
C PHE A 28 10.80 12.09 -1.20
N THR A 29 11.65 13.01 -0.75
CA THR A 29 11.22 14.24 -0.08
C THR A 29 10.40 15.14 -1.01
N LEU A 30 10.80 15.26 -2.29
CA LEU A 30 10.01 15.97 -3.30
C LEU A 30 8.65 15.30 -3.53
N ALA A 31 8.60 13.97 -3.61
CA ALA A 31 7.34 13.23 -3.74
C ALA A 31 6.42 13.48 -2.54
N LEU A 32 6.96 13.38 -1.32
CA LEU A 32 6.22 13.62 -0.08
C LEU A 32 5.68 15.05 0.03
N SER A 33 6.47 16.03 -0.39
CA SER A 33 6.07 17.44 -0.38
C SER A 33 5.03 17.78 -1.45
N HIS A 34 5.04 17.07 -2.58
CA HIS A 34 4.04 17.26 -3.63
C HIS A 34 2.70 16.60 -3.27
N LYS A 35 2.70 15.40 -2.68
CA LYS A 35 1.47 14.77 -2.17
C LYS A 35 1.77 13.88 -0.95
N GLN A 36 1.14 14.20 0.17
CA GLN A 36 1.30 13.52 1.46
C GLN A 36 0.98 12.02 1.44
N MET A 37 0.20 11.56 0.46
CA MET A 37 -0.07 10.12 0.27
C MET A 37 1.21 9.30 0.05
N SER A 38 2.29 9.88 -0.47
CA SER A 38 3.58 9.20 -0.63
C SER A 38 4.18 8.75 0.71
N ALA A 39 3.69 9.25 1.86
CA ALA A 39 4.04 8.78 3.20
C ALA A 39 3.76 7.28 3.41
N TYR A 40 2.87 6.68 2.64
CA TYR A 40 2.56 5.24 2.70
C TYR A 40 3.80 4.37 2.46
N PHE A 41 4.79 4.90 1.74
CA PHE A 41 6.06 4.24 1.44
C PHE A 41 7.18 4.60 2.42
N ALA A 42 6.99 5.63 3.26
CA ALA A 42 8.05 6.15 4.13
C ALA A 42 8.64 5.09 5.08
N PRO A 43 7.85 4.22 5.74
CA PRO A 43 8.41 3.16 6.59
C PRO A 43 9.36 2.21 5.84
N ALA A 44 9.06 1.90 4.58
CA ALA A 44 9.89 1.02 3.75
C ALA A 44 11.21 1.70 3.33
N PHE A 45 11.16 2.95 2.86
CA PHE A 45 12.36 3.73 2.55
C PHE A 45 13.25 3.91 3.79
N PHE A 46 12.63 4.29 4.91
CA PHE A 46 13.34 4.50 6.17
C PHE A 46 14.02 3.22 6.66
N SER A 47 13.29 2.11 6.78
CA SER A 47 13.85 0.84 7.26
C SER A 47 14.97 0.30 6.36
N HIS A 48 14.83 0.44 5.04
CA HIS A 48 15.84 0.00 4.09
C HIS A 48 17.13 0.84 4.16
N LEU A 49 17.01 2.17 4.15
CA LEU A 49 18.16 3.07 4.25
C LEU A 49 18.84 2.97 5.62
N LEU A 50 18.06 2.88 6.70
CA LEU A 50 18.58 2.67 8.05
C LEU A 50 19.33 1.34 8.15
N GLY A 51 18.75 0.25 7.66
CA GLY A 51 19.41 -1.06 7.63
C GLY A 51 20.74 -1.05 6.86
N LYS A 52 20.80 -0.33 5.72
CA LYS A 52 22.06 -0.12 4.96
C LYS A 52 23.07 0.71 5.75
N CYS A 53 22.65 1.80 6.39
CA CYS A 53 23.54 2.65 7.18
C CYS A 53 24.14 1.93 8.38
N LEU A 54 23.34 1.15 9.12
CA LEU A 54 23.78 0.38 10.30
C LEU A 54 24.86 -0.66 9.98
N ARG A 55 24.96 -1.12 8.73
CA ARG A 55 25.96 -2.09 8.28
C ARG A 55 27.26 -1.47 7.78
N ARG A 56 27.33 -0.14 7.68
CA ARG A 56 28.55 0.57 7.28
C ARG A 56 29.51 0.73 8.46
N LYS A 57 30.80 0.93 8.16
CA LYS A 57 31.84 1.20 9.17
C LYS A 57 31.47 2.38 10.09
N ASN A 58 30.93 3.46 9.51
CA ASN A 58 30.51 4.67 10.23
C ASN A 58 28.99 4.88 10.07
N PRO A 59 28.14 4.26 10.91
CA PRO A 59 26.70 4.29 10.74
C PRO A 59 26.10 5.67 11.01
N ILE A 60 26.57 6.36 12.05
CA ILE A 60 26.07 7.69 12.46
C ILE A 60 26.34 8.72 11.36
N LEU A 61 27.56 8.75 10.83
CA LEU A 61 27.94 9.68 9.76
C LEU A 61 27.12 9.45 8.49
N SER A 62 26.88 8.17 8.14
CA SER A 62 26.05 7.81 6.99
C SER A 62 24.61 8.28 7.17
N LEU A 63 24.04 8.08 8.36
CA LEU A 63 22.69 8.51 8.69
C LEU A 63 22.57 10.04 8.69
N LEU A 64 23.55 10.74 9.26
CA LEU A 64 23.60 12.20 9.30
C LEU A 64 23.68 12.80 7.89
N LYS A 65 24.49 12.21 7.00
CA LYS A 65 24.56 12.60 5.58
C LYS A 65 23.19 12.52 4.88
N LEU A 66 22.44 11.44 5.10
CA LEU A 66 21.10 11.29 4.53
C LEU A 66 20.10 12.26 5.18
N GLY A 67 20.19 12.44 6.50
CA GLY A 67 19.38 13.40 7.24
C GLY A 67 19.56 14.84 6.74
N ILE A 68 20.80 15.28 6.51
CA ILE A 68 21.09 16.60 5.92
C ILE A 68 20.43 16.73 4.54
N ALA A 69 20.55 15.71 3.68
CA ALA A 69 19.95 15.76 2.34
C ALA A 69 18.42 15.94 2.40
N VAL A 70 17.75 15.24 3.32
CA VAL A 70 16.30 15.37 3.55
C VAL A 70 15.95 16.77 4.07
N ILE A 71 16.66 17.27 5.08
CA ILE A 71 16.40 18.58 5.69
C ILE A 71 16.60 19.69 4.67
N VAL A 72 17.72 19.69 3.94
CA VAL A 72 18.02 20.70 2.91
C VAL A 72 16.94 20.71 1.84
N THR A 73 16.49 19.53 1.38
CA THR A 73 15.42 19.44 0.37
C THR A 73 14.11 19.99 0.91
N PHE A 74 13.73 19.67 2.16
CA PHE A 74 12.53 20.22 2.79
C PHE A 74 12.60 21.74 2.95
N VAL A 75 13.72 22.27 3.42
CA VAL A 75 13.93 23.72 3.60
C VAL A 75 13.80 24.45 2.26
N ILE A 76 14.36 23.91 1.18
CA ILE A 76 14.25 24.51 -0.16
C ILE A 76 12.78 24.53 -0.63
N VAL A 77 12.05 23.42 -0.47
CA VAL A 77 10.66 23.32 -0.93
C VAL A 77 9.72 24.19 -0.10
N TRP A 78 9.95 24.25 1.22
CA TRP A 78 9.11 24.99 2.15
C TRP A 78 9.59 26.44 2.34
N TRP A 79 10.69 26.85 1.70
CA TRP A 79 11.29 28.17 1.80
C TRP A 79 10.28 29.33 1.79
N PRO A 80 9.29 29.38 0.86
CA PRO A 80 8.34 30.48 0.81
C PRO A 80 7.47 30.62 2.07
N TYR A 81 7.27 29.53 2.81
CA TYR A 81 6.37 29.44 3.97
C TYR A 81 7.11 29.49 5.30
N LEU A 82 8.45 29.54 5.31
CA LEU A 82 9.25 29.60 6.53
C LEU A 82 9.37 31.02 7.12
N HIS A 83 8.88 32.03 6.41
CA HIS A 83 8.97 33.44 6.83
C HIS A 83 8.04 33.78 8.01
N SER A 84 6.89 33.11 8.15
CA SER A 84 5.97 33.30 9.26
C SER A 84 5.51 31.95 9.81
N VAL A 85 5.44 31.85 11.14
CA VAL A 85 4.91 30.67 11.83
C VAL A 85 3.42 30.47 11.50
N ASP A 86 2.68 31.56 11.31
CA ASP A 86 1.25 31.51 10.99
C ASP A 86 1.03 30.93 9.59
N ASP A 87 1.84 31.32 8.61
CA ASP A 87 1.78 30.79 7.25
C ASP A 87 2.12 29.29 7.22
N PHE A 88 3.15 28.89 7.97
CA PHE A 88 3.52 27.48 8.13
C PHE A 88 2.38 26.65 8.73
N LEU A 89 1.78 27.11 9.83
CA LEU A 89 0.68 26.40 10.51
C LEU A 89 -0.59 26.38 9.64
N MET A 90 -0.85 27.43 8.87
CA MET A 90 -1.97 27.49 7.94
C MET A 90 -1.81 26.48 6.79
N VAL A 91 -0.60 26.34 6.24
CA VAL A 91 -0.31 25.31 5.23
C VAL A 91 -0.43 23.91 5.85
N LEU A 92 0.10 23.70 7.05
CA LEU A 92 0.06 22.41 7.73
C LEU A 92 -1.37 21.94 8.05
N SER A 93 -2.21 22.84 8.55
CA SER A 93 -3.62 22.54 8.85
C SER A 93 -4.43 22.20 7.59
N ARG A 94 -4.06 22.75 6.43
CA ARG A 94 -4.64 22.40 5.13
C ARG A 94 -4.13 21.08 4.56
N LEU A 95 -2.86 20.74 4.79
CA LEU A 95 -2.27 19.48 4.31
C LEU A 95 -2.84 18.25 5.05
N ALA A 96 -3.13 18.39 6.34
CA ALA A 96 -3.74 17.36 7.16
C ALA A 96 -5.07 17.87 7.76
N PRO A 97 -6.18 17.83 6.99
CA PRO A 97 -7.47 18.26 7.50
C PRO A 97 -7.97 17.27 8.56
N PHE A 98 -7.68 17.60 9.81
CA PHE A 98 -7.97 16.76 10.97
C PHE A 98 -9.46 16.68 11.31
N GLU A 99 -10.32 17.40 10.60
CA GLU A 99 -11.76 17.50 10.86
C GLU A 99 -12.59 16.45 10.13
N ARG A 100 -12.01 15.73 9.17
CA ARG A 100 -12.73 14.69 8.41
C ARG A 100 -12.94 13.42 9.23
N GLY A 101 -14.17 12.91 9.27
CA GLY A 101 -14.54 11.72 10.01
C GLY A 101 -13.97 10.42 9.43
N ILE A 102 -13.89 9.37 10.26
CA ILE A 102 -13.16 8.12 9.97
C ILE A 102 -13.78 7.25 8.85
N TYR A 103 -15.06 7.42 8.55
CA TYR A 103 -15.84 6.52 7.65
C TYR A 103 -16.80 7.30 6.74
N GLU A 104 -16.43 8.49 6.28
CA GLU A 104 -17.30 9.25 5.36
C GLU A 104 -17.36 8.61 3.96
N ASP A 105 -16.30 7.89 3.58
CA ASP A 105 -16.21 7.17 2.31
C ASP A 105 -16.28 5.64 2.57
N TYR A 106 -17.01 4.90 1.71
CA TYR A 106 -17.19 3.44 1.82
C TYR A 106 -15.94 2.68 1.34
N VAL A 107 -14.86 2.76 2.12
CA VAL A 107 -13.56 2.20 1.77
C VAL A 107 -13.36 0.82 2.39
N ALA A 108 -12.75 -0.10 1.64
CA ALA A 108 -12.35 -1.43 2.11
C ALA A 108 -11.14 -1.38 3.08
N ASN A 109 -11.30 -0.65 4.19
CA ASN A 109 -10.35 -0.58 5.30
C ASN A 109 -10.93 -1.27 6.55
N PHE A 110 -10.08 -1.52 7.54
CA PHE A 110 -10.44 -2.22 8.78
C PHE A 110 -11.56 -1.50 9.51
N TRP A 111 -11.45 -0.19 9.62
CA TRP A 111 -12.31 0.61 10.46
C TRP A 111 -13.73 0.77 9.90
N CYS A 112 -13.86 0.97 8.59
CA CYS A 112 -15.14 1.08 7.88
C CYS A 112 -15.83 -0.28 7.82
N THR A 113 -15.08 -1.36 7.55
CA THR A 113 -15.64 -2.72 7.51
C THR A 113 -16.15 -3.15 8.89
N THR A 114 -15.37 -2.93 9.94
CA THR A 114 -15.78 -3.27 11.32
C THR A 114 -16.87 -2.33 11.85
N SER A 115 -17.07 -1.15 11.26
CA SER A 115 -18.12 -0.20 11.67
C SER A 115 -19.55 -0.75 11.55
N ILE A 116 -19.74 -1.77 10.72
CA ILE A 116 -21.01 -2.48 10.54
C ILE A 116 -21.38 -3.20 11.84
N LEU A 117 -20.39 -3.83 12.50
CA LEU A 117 -20.56 -4.58 13.75
C LEU A 117 -20.33 -3.71 14.99
N ILE A 118 -19.28 -2.89 14.98
CA ILE A 118 -18.80 -2.10 16.11
C ILE A 118 -18.95 -0.61 15.79
N LYS A 119 -19.81 0.09 16.51
CA LYS A 119 -20.01 1.54 16.31
C LYS A 119 -18.89 2.34 16.99
N TRP A 120 -17.69 2.36 16.40
CA TRP A 120 -16.49 3.05 16.91
C TRP A 120 -16.74 4.50 17.34
N LYS A 121 -17.50 5.28 16.55
CA LYS A 121 -17.85 6.68 16.87
C LYS A 121 -18.68 6.85 18.15
N LYS A 122 -19.36 5.79 18.62
CA LYS A 122 -20.09 5.79 19.90
C LYS A 122 -19.22 5.39 21.09
N LEU A 123 -18.14 4.64 20.83
CA LEU A 123 -17.29 4.07 21.86
C LEU A 123 -16.07 4.95 22.17
N PHE A 124 -15.56 5.68 21.19
CA PHE A 124 -14.32 6.45 21.33
C PHE A 124 -14.44 7.85 20.72
N THR A 125 -13.66 8.78 21.27
CA THR A 125 -13.54 10.15 20.73
C THR A 125 -12.66 10.17 19.48
N THR A 126 -12.85 11.18 18.62
CA THR A 126 -12.06 11.36 17.39
C THR A 126 -10.54 11.39 17.63
N PRO A 127 -10.00 12.10 18.65
CA PRO A 127 -8.57 12.08 18.96
C PRO A 127 -8.07 10.68 19.34
N SER A 128 -8.80 9.95 20.19
CA SER A 128 -8.41 8.59 20.58
C SER A 128 -8.38 7.64 19.38
N LEU A 129 -9.37 7.72 18.48
CA LEU A 129 -9.41 6.89 17.27
C LEU A 129 -8.25 7.19 16.30
N LYS A 130 -7.82 8.47 16.21
CA LYS A 130 -6.61 8.84 15.45
C LYS A 130 -5.36 8.16 16.02
N SER A 131 -5.19 8.18 17.34
CA SER A 131 -4.05 7.52 17.98
C SER A 131 -4.07 6.00 17.82
N ILE A 132 -5.25 5.37 17.97
CA ILE A 132 -5.40 3.92 17.81
C ILE A 132 -5.12 3.49 16.36
N SER A 133 -5.68 4.20 15.38
CA SER A 133 -5.41 3.94 13.96
C SER A 133 -3.95 4.12 13.58
N LEU A 134 -3.30 5.18 14.06
CA LEU A 134 -1.86 5.38 13.88
C LEU A 134 -1.06 4.22 14.51
N ALA A 135 -1.39 3.82 15.73
CA ALA A 135 -0.74 2.69 16.39
C ALA A 135 -0.94 1.39 15.60
N ALA A 136 -2.17 1.11 15.13
CA ALA A 136 -2.47 -0.06 14.33
C ALA A 136 -1.71 -0.07 12.99
N THR A 137 -1.62 1.06 12.29
CA THR A 137 -0.83 1.19 11.06
C THR A 137 0.66 0.95 11.31
N VAL A 138 1.23 1.54 12.36
CA VAL A 138 2.63 1.33 12.73
C VAL A 138 2.86 -0.15 13.06
N LEU A 139 2.06 -0.75 13.93
CA LEU A 139 2.12 -2.18 14.29
C LEU A 139 2.00 -3.11 13.09
N ALA A 140 1.14 -2.79 12.12
CA ALA A 140 1.00 -3.58 10.91
C ALA A 140 2.21 -3.45 9.96
N SER A 141 2.87 -2.28 9.91
CA SER A 141 4.07 -2.06 9.10
C SER A 141 5.37 -2.56 9.75
N LEU A 142 5.39 -2.69 11.08
CA LEU A 142 6.57 -3.02 11.87
C LEU A 142 7.25 -4.35 11.47
N PRO A 143 6.56 -5.47 11.26
CA PRO A 143 7.20 -6.74 10.87
C PRO A 143 8.05 -6.62 9.60
N SER A 144 7.59 -5.83 8.64
CA SER A 144 8.29 -5.57 7.39
C SER A 144 9.47 -4.60 7.58
N MET A 145 9.30 -3.56 8.41
CA MET A 145 10.39 -2.65 8.76
C MET A 145 11.53 -3.36 9.48
N VAL A 146 11.21 -4.14 10.52
CA VAL A 146 12.19 -4.90 11.30
C VAL A 146 12.96 -5.85 10.38
N HIS A 147 12.26 -6.53 9.48
CA HIS A 147 12.90 -7.36 8.47
C HIS A 147 13.89 -6.58 7.61
N GLN A 148 13.51 -5.42 7.07
CA GLN A 148 14.40 -4.60 6.23
C GLN A 148 15.60 -4.01 6.98
N ILE A 149 15.44 -3.68 8.26
CA ILE A 149 16.54 -3.21 9.10
C ILE A 149 17.55 -4.35 9.34
N LEU A 150 17.05 -5.56 9.62
CA LEU A 150 17.89 -6.71 9.93
C LEU A 150 18.58 -7.28 8.68
N SER A 151 17.90 -7.33 7.53
CA SER A 151 18.41 -7.87 6.26
C SER A 151 17.99 -7.00 5.06
N PRO A 152 18.60 -5.80 4.89
CA PRO A 152 18.33 -4.93 3.76
C PRO A 152 18.69 -5.63 2.45
N SER A 153 17.71 -5.75 1.56
CA SER A 153 17.86 -6.30 0.22
C SER A 153 16.98 -5.55 -0.76
N ASN A 154 17.38 -5.48 -2.03
CA ASN A 154 16.59 -4.77 -3.06
C ASN A 154 15.22 -5.41 -3.25
N GLU A 155 15.14 -6.74 -3.21
CA GLU A 155 13.86 -7.45 -3.33
C GLU A 155 12.99 -7.26 -2.08
N GLY A 156 13.59 -7.39 -0.91
CA GLY A 156 12.88 -7.19 0.35
C GLY A 156 12.39 -5.75 0.50
N PHE A 157 13.08 -4.77 -0.09
CA PHE A 157 12.62 -3.39 -0.17
C PHE A 157 11.33 -3.26 -0.98
N LEU A 158 11.23 -3.93 -2.14
CA LEU A 158 10.00 -3.94 -2.94
C LEU A 158 8.83 -4.58 -2.18
N TYR A 159 9.06 -5.71 -1.49
CA TYR A 159 8.06 -6.28 -0.58
C TYR A 159 7.74 -5.35 0.59
N GLY A 160 8.73 -4.61 1.10
CA GLY A 160 8.55 -3.63 2.15
C GLY A 160 7.68 -2.46 1.75
N LEU A 161 7.84 -1.96 0.52
CA LEU A 161 6.97 -0.93 -0.06
C LEU A 161 5.52 -1.41 -0.13
N LEU A 162 5.31 -2.64 -0.58
CA LEU A 162 3.98 -3.24 -0.70
C LEU A 162 3.33 -3.49 0.67
N ASN A 163 4.09 -4.04 1.63
CA ASN A 163 3.62 -4.28 3.00
C ASN A 163 3.29 -2.98 3.74
N SER A 164 4.18 -1.98 3.65
CA SER A 164 3.97 -0.66 4.25
C SER A 164 2.73 0.02 3.68
N SER A 165 2.62 0.09 2.35
CA SER A 165 1.48 0.75 1.72
C SER A 165 0.15 0.02 1.99
N MET A 166 0.14 -1.32 2.03
CA MET A 166 -1.05 -2.09 2.45
C MET A 166 -1.42 -1.83 3.92
N ALA A 167 -0.46 -1.74 4.84
CA ALA A 167 -0.71 -1.42 6.23
C ALA A 167 -1.36 -0.04 6.40
N PHE A 168 -0.87 0.97 5.66
CA PHE A 168 -1.48 2.30 5.63
C PHE A 168 -2.88 2.28 5.01
N TYR A 169 -3.10 1.53 3.92
CA TYR A 169 -4.43 1.42 3.32
C TYR A 169 -5.46 0.74 4.24
N LEU A 170 -5.06 -0.31 4.96
CA LEU A 170 -5.97 -1.09 5.80
C LEU A 170 -6.29 -0.42 7.14
N PHE A 171 -5.31 0.23 7.77
CA PHE A 171 -5.43 0.68 9.16
C PHE A 171 -5.33 2.19 9.37
N SER A 172 -5.04 3.00 8.35
CA SER A 172 -4.99 4.46 8.52
C SER A 172 -6.37 5.04 8.81
N PHE A 173 -6.38 6.17 9.54
CA PHE A 173 -7.57 6.91 9.92
C PHE A 173 -8.32 7.49 8.72
N GLN A 174 -7.58 8.08 7.78
CA GLN A 174 -8.10 8.72 6.58
C GLN A 174 -7.57 7.96 5.38
N VAL A 175 -8.46 7.16 4.79
CA VAL A 175 -8.20 6.43 3.56
C VAL A 175 -9.35 6.73 2.63
N HIS A 176 -9.02 7.09 1.40
CA HIS A 176 -9.98 7.22 0.32
C HIS A 176 -9.95 5.98 -0.57
N GLU A 177 -11.04 5.71 -1.28
CA GLU A 177 -11.14 4.61 -2.26
C GLU A 177 -9.97 4.67 -3.27
N LYS A 178 -9.55 5.88 -3.65
CA LYS A 178 -8.42 6.14 -4.57
C LYS A 178 -7.04 5.75 -4.04
N SER A 179 -6.92 5.52 -2.73
CA SER A 179 -5.65 5.27 -2.05
C SER A 179 -5.12 3.85 -2.28
N ILE A 180 -5.96 2.93 -2.77
CA ILE A 180 -5.53 1.57 -3.17
C ILE A 180 -4.46 1.61 -4.27
N LEU A 181 -4.37 2.71 -5.01
CA LEU A 181 -3.34 2.95 -6.01
C LEU A 181 -1.92 2.96 -5.41
N MET A 182 -1.77 3.30 -4.12
CA MET A 182 -0.45 3.30 -3.46
C MET A 182 0.10 1.87 -3.28
N PRO A 183 -0.64 0.92 -2.65
CA PRO A 183 -0.30 -0.50 -2.72
C PRO A 183 -0.16 -1.03 -4.13
N PHE A 184 -1.06 -0.63 -5.04
CA PHE A 184 -1.03 -1.11 -6.41
C PHE A 184 0.27 -0.73 -7.14
N LEU A 185 0.78 0.50 -6.96
CA LEU A 185 2.08 0.90 -7.49
C LEU A 185 3.20 -0.05 -7.03
N ALA A 186 3.29 -0.33 -5.74
CA ALA A 186 4.30 -1.25 -5.22
C ALA A 186 4.12 -2.68 -5.77
N ALA A 187 2.88 -3.12 -5.97
CA ALA A 187 2.57 -4.42 -6.55
C ALA A 187 2.97 -4.52 -8.03
N THR A 188 2.82 -3.46 -8.81
CA THR A 188 3.24 -3.44 -10.24
C THR A 188 4.74 -3.70 -10.40
N LEU A 189 5.56 -3.20 -9.46
CA LEU A 189 7.01 -3.45 -9.44
C LEU A 189 7.36 -4.91 -9.14
N LEU A 190 6.42 -5.65 -8.54
CA LEU A 190 6.54 -7.07 -8.20
C LEU A 190 5.71 -7.97 -9.15
N ALA A 191 5.09 -7.42 -10.20
CA ALA A 191 4.16 -8.14 -11.07
C ALA A 191 4.75 -9.42 -11.67
N LEU A 192 6.02 -9.38 -12.08
CA LEU A 192 6.72 -10.54 -12.66
C LEU A 192 7.07 -11.63 -11.63
N LYS A 193 7.10 -11.30 -10.34
CA LYS A 193 7.46 -12.23 -9.26
C LYS A 193 6.25 -12.92 -8.64
N ILE A 194 5.13 -12.22 -8.56
CA ILE A 194 3.87 -12.72 -7.99
C ILE A 194 2.71 -12.60 -9.01
N PRO A 195 2.82 -13.21 -10.20
CA PRO A 195 1.90 -12.93 -11.31
C PRO A 195 0.44 -13.28 -11.00
N ASP A 196 0.18 -14.41 -10.35
CA ASP A 196 -1.19 -14.82 -10.00
C ASP A 196 -1.82 -13.85 -9.01
N HIS A 197 -1.09 -13.48 -7.94
CA HIS A 197 -1.61 -12.61 -6.90
C HIS A 197 -1.73 -11.17 -7.38
N PHE A 198 -0.84 -10.73 -8.27
CA PHE A 198 -0.93 -9.43 -8.92
C PHE A 198 -2.17 -9.29 -9.79
N ASN A 199 -2.54 -10.34 -10.55
CA ASN A 199 -3.78 -10.33 -11.34
C ASN A 199 -5.03 -10.19 -10.45
N HIS A 200 -5.11 -11.01 -9.38
CA HIS A 200 -6.21 -10.91 -8.43
C HIS A 200 -6.24 -9.55 -7.73
N LEU A 201 -5.09 -9.01 -7.30
CA LEU A 201 -5.01 -7.69 -6.71
C LEU A 201 -5.49 -6.60 -7.69
N THR A 202 -5.14 -6.70 -8.97
CA THR A 202 -5.60 -5.76 -10.00
C THR A 202 -7.12 -5.77 -10.12
N TYR A 203 -7.71 -6.98 -10.17
CA TYR A 203 -9.16 -7.14 -10.19
C TYR A 203 -9.83 -6.56 -8.94
N TYR A 204 -9.37 -6.92 -7.73
CA TYR A 204 -9.97 -6.43 -6.49
C TYR A 204 -9.74 -4.95 -6.23
N ALA A 205 -8.63 -4.38 -6.69
CA ALA A 205 -8.40 -2.94 -6.65
C ALA A 205 -9.40 -2.20 -7.53
N LEU A 206 -9.62 -2.66 -8.76
CA LEU A 206 -10.65 -2.12 -9.66
C LEU A 206 -12.06 -2.31 -9.09
N PHE A 207 -12.38 -3.49 -8.58
CA PHE A 207 -13.68 -3.78 -7.99
C PHE A 207 -13.97 -2.93 -6.76
N SER A 208 -12.97 -2.64 -5.92
CA SER A 208 -13.15 -1.76 -4.76
C SER A 208 -13.53 -0.32 -5.15
N MET A 209 -13.18 0.12 -6.35
CA MET A 209 -13.52 1.44 -6.90
C MET A 209 -14.79 1.42 -7.76
N PHE A 210 -15.39 0.25 -7.98
CA PHE A 210 -16.51 0.10 -8.90
C PHE A 210 -17.72 0.97 -8.56
N PRO A 211 -18.18 1.06 -7.29
CA PRO A 211 -19.30 1.95 -6.93
C PRO A 211 -19.04 3.42 -7.27
N LEU A 212 -17.80 3.89 -7.05
CA LEU A 212 -17.38 5.25 -7.37
C LEU A 212 -17.43 5.52 -8.87
N LEU A 213 -16.85 4.61 -9.66
CA LEU A 213 -16.83 4.74 -11.11
C LEU A 213 -18.25 4.72 -11.71
N CYS A 214 -19.18 4.00 -11.09
CA CYS A 214 -20.58 4.05 -11.47
C CYS A 214 -21.21 5.42 -11.15
N ARG A 215 -20.92 6.01 -9.98
CA ARG A 215 -21.41 7.36 -9.62
C ARG A 215 -20.87 8.45 -10.56
N ASP A 216 -19.66 8.27 -11.07
CA ASP A 216 -19.02 9.18 -12.03
C ASP A 216 -19.43 8.90 -13.50
N ASN A 217 -20.37 7.96 -13.75
CA ASN A 217 -20.80 7.52 -15.10
C ASN A 217 -19.66 6.97 -15.99
N LEU A 218 -18.63 6.37 -15.39
CA LEU A 218 -17.44 5.83 -16.06
C LEU A 218 -17.49 4.30 -16.25
N LEU A 219 -18.69 3.72 -16.37
CA LEU A 219 -18.87 2.27 -16.52
C LEU A 219 -18.22 1.70 -17.80
N LEU A 220 -18.36 2.41 -18.92
CA LEU A 220 -17.79 1.95 -20.20
C LEU A 220 -16.26 1.91 -20.16
N PRO A 221 -15.53 2.97 -19.76
CA PRO A 221 -14.09 2.92 -19.55
C PRO A 221 -13.64 1.83 -18.58
N TYR A 222 -14.40 1.59 -17.50
CA TYR A 222 -14.11 0.53 -16.54
C TYR A 222 -14.08 -0.85 -17.19
N LEU A 223 -15.15 -1.21 -17.92
CA LEU A 223 -15.26 -2.52 -18.56
C LEU A 223 -14.23 -2.71 -19.69
N THR A 224 -14.03 -1.68 -20.52
CA THR A 224 -13.11 -1.78 -21.67
C THR A 224 -11.67 -1.89 -21.22
N LEU A 225 -11.22 -1.07 -20.26
CA LEU A 225 -9.85 -1.13 -19.75
C LEU A 225 -9.60 -2.40 -18.94
N HIS A 226 -10.57 -2.86 -18.16
CA HIS A 226 -10.44 -4.13 -17.44
C HIS A 226 -10.24 -5.30 -18.41
N LEU A 227 -11.10 -5.41 -19.43
CA LEU A 227 -11.02 -6.45 -20.45
C LEU A 227 -9.70 -6.36 -21.24
N LEU A 228 -9.31 -5.15 -21.68
CA LEU A 228 -8.07 -4.94 -22.40
C LEU A 228 -6.85 -5.34 -21.56
N PHE A 229 -6.81 -4.95 -20.29
CA PHE A 229 -5.73 -5.32 -19.38
C PHE A 229 -5.63 -6.84 -19.22
N THR A 230 -6.76 -7.53 -18.96
CA THR A 230 -6.78 -8.99 -18.81
C THR A 230 -6.31 -9.71 -20.08
N LEU A 231 -6.72 -9.25 -21.26
CA LEU A 231 -6.27 -9.82 -22.54
C LEU A 231 -4.76 -9.64 -22.78
N ILE A 232 -4.23 -8.43 -22.55
CA ILE A 232 -2.80 -8.15 -22.71
C ILE A 232 -2.00 -8.96 -21.68
N TYR A 233 -2.45 -8.99 -20.43
CA TYR A 233 -1.77 -9.68 -19.35
C TYR A 233 -1.66 -11.19 -19.62
N HIS A 234 -2.76 -11.84 -20.02
CA HIS A 234 -2.76 -13.28 -20.32
C HIS A 234 -2.08 -13.64 -21.63
N SER A 235 -2.00 -12.74 -22.62
CA SER A 235 -1.30 -13.00 -23.88
C SER A 235 0.23 -12.91 -23.74
N GLN A 236 0.74 -12.06 -22.85
CA GLN A 236 2.17 -11.77 -22.74
C GLN A 236 2.91 -12.58 -21.66
N LEU A 237 2.21 -13.20 -20.70
CA LEU A 237 2.86 -14.00 -19.68
C LEU A 237 3.32 -15.35 -20.25
N PRO A 238 4.64 -15.64 -20.27
CA PRO A 238 5.09 -16.99 -20.52
C PRO A 238 4.43 -17.90 -19.47
N LYS A 239 3.98 -19.09 -19.87
CA LYS A 239 3.57 -20.15 -18.93
C LYS A 239 4.81 -20.57 -18.13
N THR A 240 5.27 -19.75 -17.19
CA THR A 240 6.36 -20.07 -16.29
C THR A 240 5.91 -21.25 -15.47
N LYS A 241 6.63 -22.37 -15.59
CA LYS A 241 6.43 -23.56 -14.77
C LYS A 241 6.32 -23.11 -13.31
N ALA A 242 5.17 -23.40 -12.69
CA ALA A 242 4.91 -23.14 -11.29
C ALA A 242 6.09 -23.67 -10.47
N SER A 243 6.95 -22.77 -10.01
CA SER A 243 8.11 -23.16 -9.22
C SER A 243 7.62 -23.52 -7.82
N SER A 244 7.75 -24.83 -7.53
CA SER A 244 8.14 -25.41 -6.25
C SER A 244 7.54 -24.78 -4.99
N PHE A 245 6.49 -25.45 -4.48
CA PHE A 245 6.03 -25.43 -3.09
C PHE A 245 5.92 -24.04 -2.44
N SER A 246 4.82 -23.36 -2.75
CA SER A 246 4.40 -22.12 -2.10
C SER A 246 3.13 -22.39 -1.29
N PHE A 247 2.91 -21.65 -0.20
CA PHE A 247 1.68 -21.66 0.63
C PHE A 247 0.37 -21.61 -0.19
N THR A 248 0.49 -21.13 -1.43
CA THR A 248 -0.54 -21.03 -2.47
C THR A 248 -1.03 -22.36 -3.03
N SER A 249 -0.36 -23.49 -2.74
CA SER A 249 -0.79 -24.83 -3.16
C SER A 249 -1.74 -25.49 -2.15
N PHE A 250 -2.08 -24.84 -1.03
CA PHE A 250 -3.07 -25.38 -0.11
C PHE A 250 -4.45 -25.41 -0.79
N PRO A 251 -5.09 -26.58 -0.95
CA PRO A 251 -6.36 -26.69 -1.67
C PRO A 251 -7.45 -25.75 -1.12
N GLY A 252 -7.45 -25.54 0.20
CA GLY A 252 -8.38 -24.63 0.86
C GLY A 252 -8.19 -23.16 0.46
N TYR A 253 -6.94 -22.69 0.28
CA TYR A 253 -6.66 -21.31 -0.10
C TYR A 253 -7.12 -21.01 -1.54
N VAL A 254 -6.86 -21.94 -2.46
CA VAL A 254 -7.31 -21.84 -3.85
C VAL A 254 -8.83 -21.90 -3.94
N PHE A 255 -9.47 -22.78 -3.16
CA PHE A 255 -10.93 -22.84 -3.07
C PHE A 255 -11.52 -21.52 -2.56
N LEU A 256 -10.96 -20.96 -1.48
CA LEU A 256 -11.39 -19.67 -0.92
C LEU A 256 -11.25 -18.52 -1.91
N LEU A 257 -10.15 -18.44 -2.66
CA LEU A 257 -9.95 -17.42 -3.68
C LEU A 257 -10.96 -17.54 -4.82
N ARG A 258 -11.22 -18.76 -5.30
CA ARG A 258 -12.19 -19.02 -6.37
C ARG A 258 -13.61 -18.69 -5.94
N THR A 259 -14.00 -19.06 -4.72
CA THR A 259 -15.33 -18.72 -4.19
C THR A 259 -15.47 -17.21 -3.97
N HIS A 260 -14.45 -16.53 -3.44
CA HIS A 260 -14.44 -15.06 -3.34
C HIS A 260 -14.61 -14.40 -4.71
N PHE A 261 -13.88 -14.88 -5.71
CA PHE A 261 -13.98 -14.37 -7.07
C PHE A 261 -15.38 -14.58 -7.65
N PHE A 262 -15.97 -15.76 -7.47
CA PHE A 262 -17.35 -16.03 -7.90
C PHE A 262 -18.36 -15.08 -7.24
N ILE A 263 -18.27 -14.87 -5.92
CA ILE A 263 -19.13 -13.93 -5.18
C ILE A 263 -18.98 -12.51 -5.73
N SER A 264 -17.75 -12.08 -6.04
CA SER A 264 -17.51 -10.74 -6.59
C SER A 264 -18.16 -10.53 -7.96
N LEU A 265 -18.21 -11.56 -8.81
CA LEU A 265 -18.90 -11.51 -10.12
C LEU A 265 -20.41 -11.41 -9.94
N VAL A 266 -20.97 -12.20 -9.02
CA VAL A 266 -22.40 -12.12 -8.68
C VAL A 266 -22.75 -10.71 -8.19
N LEU A 267 -21.93 -10.13 -7.31
CA LEU A 267 -22.15 -8.77 -6.80
C LEU A 267 -22.05 -7.69 -7.89
N HIS A 268 -21.15 -7.82 -8.87
CA HIS A 268 -21.12 -6.92 -10.03
C HIS A 268 -22.45 -6.92 -10.79
N VAL A 269 -22.98 -8.11 -11.10
CA VAL A 269 -24.24 -8.25 -11.84
C VAL A 269 -25.40 -7.71 -11.01
N VAL A 270 -25.45 -8.06 -9.73
CA VAL A 270 -26.50 -7.58 -8.80
C VAL A 270 -26.49 -6.06 -8.70
N TYR A 271 -25.31 -5.43 -8.56
CA TYR A 271 -25.19 -3.97 -8.46
C TYR A 271 -25.72 -3.24 -9.70
N LEU A 272 -25.54 -3.82 -10.89
CA LEU A 272 -26.00 -3.21 -12.15
C LEU A 272 -27.48 -3.48 -12.47
N THR A 273 -28.05 -4.56 -11.96
CA THR A 273 -29.39 -5.03 -12.36
C THR A 273 -30.47 -4.78 -11.30
N ILE A 274 -30.11 -4.78 -10.02
CA ILE A 274 -31.05 -4.73 -8.91
C ILE A 274 -30.92 -3.39 -8.19
N GLN A 275 -32.04 -2.76 -7.84
CA GLN A 275 -32.03 -1.58 -6.98
C GLN A 275 -31.85 -1.95 -5.51
N PRO A 276 -31.06 -1.20 -4.73
CA PRO A 276 -30.85 -1.49 -3.32
C PRO A 276 -32.18 -1.36 -2.55
N PRO A 277 -32.40 -2.19 -1.51
CA PRO A 277 -33.60 -2.09 -0.68
C PRO A 277 -33.73 -0.70 -0.04
N GLN A 278 -34.93 -0.09 -0.05
CA GLN A 278 -35.15 1.25 0.50
C GLN A 278 -34.74 1.41 1.97
N LYS A 279 -34.81 0.32 2.76
CA LYS A 279 -34.38 0.30 4.16
C LYS A 279 -32.86 0.42 4.33
N TYR A 280 -32.07 -0.03 3.35
CA TYR A 280 -30.61 -0.04 3.38
C TYR A 280 -30.04 0.38 2.01
N PRO A 281 -29.96 1.70 1.72
CA PRO A 281 -29.54 2.19 0.41
C PRO A 281 -28.09 1.85 0.06
N PHE A 282 -27.22 1.67 1.07
CA PHE A 282 -25.78 1.42 0.90
C PHE A 282 -25.38 -0.05 1.10
N LEU A 283 -26.33 -0.98 1.00
CA LEU A 283 -26.11 -2.40 1.28
C LEU A 283 -25.08 -3.01 0.32
N PHE A 284 -25.17 -2.70 -0.96
CA PHE A 284 -24.29 -3.30 -1.97
C PHE A 284 -22.87 -2.77 -1.85
N GLU A 285 -22.67 -1.47 -1.61
CA GLU A 285 -21.35 -0.91 -1.32
C GLU A 285 -20.73 -1.55 -0.08
N ALA A 286 -21.53 -1.79 0.97
CA ALA A 286 -21.05 -2.47 2.17
C ALA A 286 -20.62 -3.92 1.90
N LEU A 287 -21.34 -4.67 1.06
CA LEU A 287 -20.97 -6.04 0.67
C LEU A 287 -19.69 -6.09 -0.16
N ILE A 288 -19.55 -5.20 -1.15
CA ILE A 288 -18.34 -5.04 -1.95
C ILE A 288 -17.15 -4.71 -1.05
N MET A 289 -17.33 -3.76 -0.13
CA MET A 289 -16.33 -3.35 0.84
C MET A 289 -15.85 -4.53 1.71
N ILE A 290 -16.77 -5.31 2.30
CA ILE A 290 -16.42 -6.48 3.12
C ILE A 290 -15.62 -7.50 2.30
N LEU A 291 -16.05 -7.79 1.07
CA LEU A 291 -15.38 -8.77 0.22
C LEU A 291 -13.98 -8.31 -0.21
N CYS A 292 -13.83 -7.05 -0.59
CA CYS A 292 -12.52 -6.48 -0.93
C CYS A 292 -11.60 -6.45 0.31
N PHE A 293 -12.12 -6.08 1.48
CA PHE A 293 -11.35 -6.04 2.71
C PHE A 293 -10.83 -7.43 3.10
N SER A 294 -11.67 -8.48 3.03
CA SER A 294 -11.23 -9.85 3.35
C SER A 294 -10.09 -10.31 2.43
N PHE A 295 -10.19 -10.01 1.13
CA PHE A 295 -9.12 -10.30 0.17
C PHE A 295 -7.84 -9.51 0.47
N PHE A 296 -7.94 -8.19 0.72
CA PHE A 296 -6.75 -7.36 1.01
C PHE A 296 -6.03 -7.79 2.28
N VAL A 297 -6.75 -8.19 3.32
CA VAL A 297 -6.16 -8.75 4.55
C VAL A 297 -5.42 -10.05 4.26
N MET A 298 -6.06 -10.98 3.55
CA MET A 298 -5.44 -12.25 3.17
C MET A 298 -4.18 -12.04 2.31
N PHE A 299 -4.25 -11.11 1.35
CA PHE A 299 -3.11 -10.72 0.53
C PHE A 299 -2.00 -10.11 1.39
N ALA A 300 -2.31 -9.20 2.33
CA ALA A 300 -1.35 -8.57 3.24
C ALA A 300 -0.61 -9.60 4.13
N PHE A 301 -1.29 -10.65 4.59
CA PHE A 301 -0.64 -11.75 5.30
C PHE A 301 0.29 -12.54 4.37
N TYR A 302 -0.15 -12.86 3.15
CA TYR A 302 0.65 -13.58 2.17
C TYR A 302 1.96 -12.85 1.83
N ILE A 303 1.93 -11.54 1.59
CA ILE A 303 3.13 -10.75 1.26
C ILE A 303 4.07 -10.60 2.45
N ASN A 304 3.57 -10.49 3.69
CA ASN A 304 4.41 -10.49 4.90
C ASN A 304 5.11 -11.84 5.10
N TYR A 305 4.35 -12.93 4.96
CA TYR A 305 4.88 -14.30 5.05
C TYR A 305 5.97 -14.55 3.98
N THR A 306 5.70 -14.12 2.75
CA THR A 306 6.63 -14.27 1.62
C THR A 306 7.92 -13.47 1.86
N GLN A 307 7.82 -12.23 2.35
CA GLN A 307 8.98 -11.41 2.67
C GLN A 307 9.87 -12.10 3.71
N TRP A 308 9.30 -12.62 4.80
CA TRP A 308 10.06 -13.27 5.87
C TRP A 308 10.71 -14.59 5.46
N ASN A 309 10.03 -15.40 4.64
CA ASN A 309 10.58 -16.65 4.13
C ASN A 309 11.71 -16.45 3.11
N PHE A 310 11.69 -15.35 2.37
CA PHE A 310 12.79 -15.01 1.47
C PHE A 310 14.10 -14.79 2.24
N SER A 311 14.05 -14.11 3.40
CA SER A 311 15.24 -13.85 4.22
C SER A 311 15.79 -15.09 4.92
N SER A 312 14.96 -16.07 5.30
CA SER A 312 15.46 -17.31 5.90
C SER A 312 16.36 -18.07 4.92
N ARG A 313 15.96 -18.13 3.63
CA ARG A 313 16.78 -18.72 2.55
C ARG A 313 18.09 -17.95 2.33
N PHE A 314 18.04 -16.62 2.33
CA PHE A 314 19.25 -15.80 2.16
C PHE A 314 20.23 -15.93 3.33
N ARG A 315 19.73 -15.94 4.58
CA ARG A 315 20.57 -16.15 5.78
C ARG A 315 21.18 -17.56 5.83
N SER A 316 20.50 -18.58 5.32
CA SER A 316 21.05 -19.93 5.21
C SER A 316 22.21 -19.99 4.23
N ALA A 317 22.05 -19.40 3.04
CA ALA A 317 23.09 -19.37 2.02
C ALA A 317 24.33 -18.55 2.43
N ASP A 318 24.14 -17.47 3.19
CA ASP A 318 25.24 -16.63 3.69
C ASP A 318 26.03 -17.30 4.84
N LYS A 319 25.39 -18.21 5.58
CA LYS A 319 26.07 -19.05 6.59
C LYS A 319 26.91 -20.14 5.94
N GLU A 320 26.41 -20.80 4.90
CA GLU A 320 27.18 -21.79 4.13
C GLU A 320 28.42 -21.16 3.48
N LYS A 321 28.30 -19.95 2.91
CA LYS A 321 29.44 -19.24 2.31
C LYS A 321 30.52 -18.78 3.29
N LYS A 322 30.22 -18.70 4.59
CA LYS A 322 31.22 -18.34 5.63
C LYS A 322 31.90 -19.56 6.25
N GLN A 323 31.43 -20.76 5.94
CA GLN A 323 32.01 -22.03 6.40
C GLN A 323 32.93 -22.69 5.35
N ILE A 324 33.04 -22.08 4.17
CA ILE A 324 33.96 -22.43 3.08
C ILE A 324 35.06 -21.36 3.03
#